data_AF-A0A970VX34-F1
#
_entry.id   AF-A0A970VX34-F1
#
_cell.length_a   1.000
_cell.length_b   1.000
_cell.length_c   1.000
_cell.angle_alpha   90.00
_cell.angle_beta   90.00
_cell.angle_gamma   90.00
#
_symmetry.space_group_name_H-M   'P 1'
#
loop_
_entity.id
_entity.type
_entity.pdbx_description
1 polymer ?
#
loop_
_entity_poly.entity_id
_entity_poly.type
_entity_poly.pdbx_seq_one_letter_code
_entity_poly.pdbx_strand_id
1 'polypeptide(L)' 'MNFGQSLKRACRGIIYSLKTEKNMRFHFLAALLVIVVGFILRISKIHWLFIIYAIGSVLVAELFNTSLE' A
#
# COMPACT_ATOMS: atom_id res chain seq x y z
N MET A 1 24.19 5.93 -5.71
CA MET A 1 22.72 6.05 -5.83
C MET A 1 22.27 7.25 -5.02
N ASN A 2 21.77 8.31 -5.66
CA ASN A 2 21.25 9.46 -4.93
C ASN A 2 19.83 9.13 -4.44
N PHE A 3 19.49 9.53 -3.21
CA PHE A 3 18.19 9.24 -2.58
C PHE A 3 16.99 9.59 -3.48
N GLY A 4 17.06 10.73 -4.19
CA GLY A 4 16.02 11.15 -5.15
C GLY A 4 15.83 10.19 -6.34
N GLN A 5 16.88 9.51 -6.80
CA GLN A 5 16.76 8.51 -7.88
C GLN A 5 16.13 7.21 -7.36
N SER A 6 16.44 6.80 -6.13
CA SER A 6 15.79 5.65 -5.48
C SER A 6 14.30 5.91 -5.24
N LEU A 7 13.94 7.13 -4.81
CA LEU A 7 12.54 7.54 -4.62
C LEU A 7 11.77 7.53 -5.95
N LYS A 8 12.38 8.05 -7.03
CA LYS A 8 11.80 8.04 -8.37
C LYS A 8 11.58 6.62 -8.89
N ARG A 9 12.51 5.70 -8.63
CA ARG A 9 12.38 4.27 -8.98
C ARG A 9 11.27 3.59 -8.17
N ALA A 10 11.21 3.82 -6.86
CA ALA A 10 10.16 3.30 -5.99
C ALA A 10 8.76 3.79 -6.41
N CYS A 11 8.60 5.10 -6.65
CA CYS A 11 7.34 5.65 -7.18
C CYS A 11 6.95 5.04 -8.52
N ARG A 12 7.91 4.87 -9.44
CA ARG A 12 7.65 4.26 -10.75
C ARG A 12 7.25 2.79 -10.61
N GLY A 13 7.85 2.06 -9.67
CA GLY A 13 7.47 0.68 -9.32
C GLY A 13 6.04 0.59 -8.77
N ILE A 14 5.67 1.49 -7.85
CA ILE A 14 4.30 1.58 -7.32
C ILE A 14 3.31 1.89 -8.44
N ILE A 15 3.59 2.91 -9.27
CA ILE A 15 2.71 3.29 -10.40
C ILE A 15 2.56 2.15 -11.42
N TYR A 16 3.66 1.43 -11.72
CA TYR A 16 3.62 0.30 -12.63
C TYR A 16 2.79 -0.84 -12.06
N SER A 17 3.01 -1.21 -10.79
CA SER A 17 2.25 -2.25 -10.10
C SER A 17 0.76 -1.90 -10.02
N LEU A 18 0.42 -0.64 -9.72
CA LEU A 18 -0.96 -0.14 -9.80
C LEU A 18 -1.54 -0.16 -11.21
N LYS A 19 -0.74 -0.22 -12.27
CA LYS A 19 -1.25 -0.23 -13.64
C LYS A 19 -1.44 -1.65 -14.18
N THR A 20 -0.60 -2.58 -13.74
CA THR A 20 -0.54 -3.96 -14.24
C THR A 20 -1.43 -4.90 -13.42
N GLU A 21 -1.39 -4.77 -12.09
CA GLU A 21 -2.05 -5.73 -11.17
C GLU A 21 -3.44 -5.24 -10.76
N LYS A 22 -4.48 -6.02 -11.11
CA LYS A 22 -5.88 -5.69 -10.74
C LYS A 22 -6.08 -5.70 -9.23
N ASN A 23 -5.49 -6.66 -8.51
CA ASN A 23 -5.62 -6.74 -7.06
C ASN A 23 -4.93 -5.55 -6.36
N MET A 24 -3.75 -5.15 -6.82
CA MET A 24 -3.02 -3.99 -6.26
C MET A 24 -3.80 -2.69 -6.38
N ARG A 25 -4.56 -2.50 -7.47
CA ARG A 25 -5.48 -1.35 -7.61
C ARG A 25 -6.54 -1.33 -6.52
N PHE A 26 -7.14 -2.48 -6.23
CA PHE A 26 -8.18 -2.61 -5.22
C PHE A 26 -7.61 -2.36 -3.82
N HIS A 27 -6.46 -2.96 -3.51
CA HIS A 27 -5.78 -2.74 -2.24
C HIS A 27 -5.37 -1.28 -2.03
N PHE A 28 -4.91 -0.59 -3.06
CA PHE A 28 -4.54 0.81 -2.96
C PHE A 28 -5.76 1.73 -2.77
N LEU A 29 -6.87 1.45 -3.46
CA LEU A 29 -8.12 2.19 -3.28
C LEU A 29 -8.69 1.98 -1.87
N ALA A 30 -8.67 0.74 -1.38
CA ALA A 30 -9.10 0.41 -0.02
C ALA A 30 -8.21 1.09 1.03
N ALA A 31 -6.88 1.07 0.86
CA ALA A 31 -5.94 1.76 1.75
C ALA A 31 -6.20 3.28 1.78
N LEU A 32 -6.44 3.91 0.62
CA LEU A 32 -6.77 5.33 0.55
C LEU A 32 -8.07 5.66 1.30
N LEU A 33 -9.12 4.85 1.10
CA LEU A 33 -10.39 5.02 1.80
C LEU A 33 -10.24 4.88 3.31
N VAL A 34 -9.51 3.84 3.77
CA VAL A 34 -9.25 3.62 5.21
C VAL A 34 -8.48 4.79 5.81
N ILE A 35 -7.51 5.35 5.09
CA ILE A 35 -6.74 6.51 5.55
C ILE A 35 -7.67 7.73 5.70
N VAL A 36 -8.47 8.05 4.69
CA VAL A 36 -9.39 9.20 4.69
C VAL A 36 -10.42 9.05 5.82
N VAL A 37 -11.06 7.90 5.93
CA VAL A 37 -12.02 7.60 7.00
C VAL A 37 -11.34 7.65 8.37
N GLY A 38 -10.12 7.16 8.48
CA GLY A 38 -9.32 7.21 9.70
C GLY A 38 -9.04 8.63 10.18
N PHE A 39 -8.73 9.55 9.26
CA PHE A 39 -8.57 10.96 9.59
C PHE A 39 -9.89 11.60 10.03
N ILE A 40 -11.01 11.30 9.34
CA ILE A 40 -12.34 11.81 9.69
C ILE A 40 -12.75 11.33 11.10
N LEU A 41 -12.51 10.06 11.41
CA LEU A 41 -12.85 9.47 12.71
C LEU A 41 -11.85 9.81 13.84
N ARG A 42 -10.77 10.56 13.53
CA ARG A 42 -9.71 10.94 14.48
C ARG A 42 -9.21 9.76 15.32
N ILE A 43 -9.00 8.61 14.66
CA ILE A 43 -8.59 7.37 15.35
C ILE A 43 -7.25 7.55 16.07
N SER A 44 -7.17 6.95 17.26
CA SER A 44 -5.96 6.94 18.09
C SER A 44 -4.77 6.27 17.39
N LYS A 45 -3.54 6.65 17.81
CA LYS A 45 -2.28 6.14 17.26
C LYS A 45 -2.17 4.62 17.29
N ILE A 46 -2.77 3.97 18.29
CA ILE A 46 -2.79 2.51 18.41
C ILE A 46 -3.61 1.89 17.25
N HIS A 47 -4.76 2.45 16.90
CA HIS A 47 -5.57 1.95 15.78
C HIS A 47 -4.85 2.13 14.44
N TRP A 48 -4.12 3.23 14.27
CA TRP A 48 -3.26 3.42 13.10
C TRP A 48 -2.18 2.33 12.97
N LEU A 49 -1.64 1.84 14.09
CA LEU A 49 -0.69 0.74 14.08
C LEU A 49 -1.31 -0.52 13.46
N PHE A 50 -2.53 -0.87 13.87
CA PHE A 50 -3.27 -2.01 13.32
C PHE A 50 -3.62 -1.82 11.85
N ILE A 51 -3.99 -0.61 11.43
CA ILE A 51 -4.27 -0.30 10.02
C ILE A 51 -3.02 -0.48 9.17
N ILE A 52 -1.88 0.08 9.60
CA ILE A 52 -0.61 -0.06 8.86
C ILE A 52 -0.19 -1.53 8.81
N TYR A 53 -0.34 -2.27 9.91
CA TYR A 53 -0.05 -3.70 9.95
C TYR A 53 -0.93 -4.49 8.96
N ALA A 54 -2.23 -4.21 8.91
CA ALA A 54 -3.15 -4.86 7.99
C ALA A 54 -2.85 -4.54 6.52
N ILE A 55 -2.49 -3.30 6.20
CA ILE A 55 -2.05 -2.92 4.84
C ILE A 55 -0.76 -3.68 4.48
N GLY A 56 0.20 -3.75 5.41
CA GLY A 56 1.46 -4.45 5.22
C GLY A 56 1.28 -5.96 5.00
N SER A 57 0.44 -6.62 5.80
CA SER A 57 0.20 -8.06 5.67
C SER A 57 -0.47 -8.42 4.34
N VAL A 58 -1.42 -7.61 3.88
CA VAL A 58 -2.05 -7.73 2.57
C VAL A 58 -1.03 -7.60 1.43
N LEU A 59 -0.12 -6.62 1.49
CA LEU A 59 0.92 -6.46 0.48
C LEU A 59 1.88 -7.66 0.43
N VAL A 60 2.22 -8.22 1.59
CA VAL A 60 3.03 -9.45 1.67
C VAL A 60 2.28 -10.63 1.06
N ALA A 61 0.98 -10.78 1.36
CA ALA A 61 0.14 -11.82 0.79
C ALA A 61 0.02 -11.70 -0.73
N GLU A 62 -0.13 -10.47 -1.24
CA GLU A 62 -0.17 -10.20 -2.68
C GLU A 62 1.15 -10.57 -3.36
N LEU A 63 2.29 -10.15 -2.80
CA LEU A 63 3.62 -10.54 -3.31
C LEU A 63 3.79 -12.05 -3.33
N PHE A 64 3.26 -12.74 -2.32
CA PHE A 64 3.28 -14.20 -2.26
C PHE A 64 2.43 -14.82 -3.40
N ASN A 65 1.23 -14.29 -3.62
CA ASN A 65 0.37 -14.71 -4.74
C ASN A 65 1.07 -14.49 -6.09
N THR A 66 1.65 -13.31 -6.34
CA THR A 66 2.39 -13.03 -7.59
C THR A 66 3.67 -13.87 -7.74
N SER A 67 4.25 -14.36 -6.64
CA SER A 67 5.43 -15.26 -6.71
C SER A 67 5.08 -16.71 -7.01
N LEU A 68 3.83 -17.10 -6.74
CA LEU A 68 3.29 -18.44 -6.98
C LEU A 68 2.54 -18.54 -8.32
N GLU A 69 1.98 -17.42 -8.80
CA GLU A 69 1.49 -17.24 -10.18
C GLU A 69 2.65 -17.23 -11.19
#